data_AF-A0A151RP59-F1
#
_entry.id   AF-A0A151RP59-F1
#
_cell.length_a   1.000
_cell.length_b   1.000
_cell.length_c   1.000
_cell.angle_alpha   90.00
_cell.angle_beta   90.00
_cell.angle_gamma   90.00
#
_symmetry.space_group_name_H-M   'P 1'
#
loop_
_entity.id
_entity.type
_entity.pdbx_description
1 polymer ?
#
loop_
_entity_poly.entity_id
_entity_poly.type
_entity_poly.pdbx_seq_one_letter_code
_entity_poly.pdbx_strand_id
1 'polypeptide(L)' 'GLEHLGNYRSISLMGCMYKILSKIRANRLKRVLPSVIDERQNAFLEGKSLLHTLVQK' A
#
# COMPACT_ATOMS: atom_id res chain seq x y z
N GLY A 1 -2.32 -35.17 8.55
CA GLY A 1 -2.74 -34.12 7.60
C GLY A 1 -2.41 -32.76 8.18
N LEU A 2 -1.27 -32.19 7.80
CA LEU A 2 -0.78 -30.87 8.25
C LEU A 2 -0.04 -30.12 7.13
N GLU A 3 -0.26 -30.48 5.87
CA GLU A 3 0.54 -30.03 4.72
C GLU A 3 -0.04 -28.79 4.01
N HIS A 4 -0.83 -27.94 4.69
CA HIS A 4 -1.48 -26.78 4.04
C HIS A 4 -1.17 -25.39 4.65
N LEU A 5 -0.16 -25.28 5.52
CA LEU A 5 0.24 -23.99 6.11
C LEU A 5 1.38 -23.27 5.35
N GLY A 6 1.68 -23.68 4.12
CA GLY A 6 2.83 -23.18 3.34
C GLY A 6 2.77 -21.71 2.91
N ASN A 7 1.66 -20.99 3.11
CA ASN A 7 1.50 -19.59 2.68
C ASN A 7 0.91 -18.67 3.76
N TYR A 8 0.96 -19.06 5.03
CA TYR A 8 0.47 -18.18 6.09
C TYR A 8 1.52 -17.15 6.49
N ARG A 9 1.48 -15.96 5.88
CA ARG A 9 2.27 -14.81 6.34
C ARG A 9 1.60 -14.25 7.60
N SER A 10 2.04 -14.70 8.78
CA SER A 10 1.48 -14.22 10.04
C SER A 10 1.56 -12.69 10.11
N ILE A 11 0.40 -12.03 10.23
CA ILE A 11 0.34 -10.59 10.47
C ILE A 11 0.43 -10.40 11.97
N SER A 12 1.66 -10.40 12.49
CA SER A 12 1.93 -10.27 13.94
C SER A 12 1.24 -9.05 14.56
N LEU A 13 0.79 -9.18 15.81
CA LEU A 13 0.17 -8.09 16.60
C LEU A 13 1.16 -6.95 16.91
N MET A 14 2.47 -7.20 16.87
CA MET A 14 3.51 -6.14 16.78
C MET A 14 3.27 -5.21 15.58
N GLY A 15 2.56 -5.72 14.56
CA GLY A 15 2.06 -4.96 13.43
C GLY A 15 1.04 -3.88 13.81
N CYS A 16 0.39 -3.87 14.99
CA CYS A 16 -0.59 -2.82 15.31
C CYS A 16 0.07 -1.46 15.51
N MET A 17 1.14 -1.38 16.32
CA MET A 17 1.93 -0.16 16.50
C MET A 17 2.59 0.25 15.19
N TYR A 18 3.16 -0.72 14.48
CA TYR A 18 3.75 -0.47 13.17
C TYR A 18 2.71 0.01 12.14
N LYS A 19 1.49 -0.51 12.14
CA LYS A 19 0.37 -0.05 11.30
C LYS A 19 -0.02 1.37 11.64
N ILE A 20 -0.09 1.73 12.93
CA ILE A 20 -0.40 3.10 13.38
C ILE A 20 0.68 4.07 12.87
N LEU A 21 1.95 3.76 13.11
CA LEU A 21 3.08 4.58 12.65
C LEU A 21 3.11 4.69 11.11
N SER A 22 2.89 3.58 10.42
CA SER A 22 2.83 3.53 8.95
C SER A 22 1.66 4.36 8.43
N LYS A 23 0.49 4.31 9.07
CA LYS A 23 -0.69 5.10 8.69
C LYS A 23 -0.45 6.59 8.87
N ILE A 24 0.16 7.00 9.98
CA ILE A 24 0.50 8.42 10.24
C ILE A 24 1.45 8.93 9.16
N ARG A 25 2.52 8.17 8.84
CA ARG A 25 3.47 8.58 7.80
C ARG A 25 2.85 8.59 6.41
N ALA A 26 2.07 7.58 6.06
CA ALA A 26 1.37 7.53 4.78
C ALA A 26 0.40 8.72 4.60
N ASN A 27 -0.35 9.09 5.65
CA ASN A 27 -1.26 10.23 5.62
C ASN A 27 -0.52 11.57 5.44
N ARG A 28 0.68 11.74 6.01
CA ARG A 28 1.52 12.92 5.78
C ARG A 28 2.05 12.95 4.36
N LEU A 29 2.55 11.81 3.87
CA LEU A 29 3.12 11.69 2.52
C LEU A 29 2.06 11.91 1.44
N LYS A 30 0.82 11.49 1.67
CA LYS A 30 -0.34 11.73 0.78
C LYS A 30 -0.52 13.20 0.42
N ARG A 31 -0.18 14.15 1.31
CA ARG A 31 -0.32 15.59 1.04
C ARG A 31 0.73 16.15 0.08
N VAL A 32 1.92 15.52 0.04
CA VAL A 32 3.05 16.00 -0.78
C VAL A 32 3.25 15.17 -2.05
N LEU A 33 2.68 13.96 -2.10
CA LEU A 33 2.75 13.10 -3.29
C LEU A 33 2.26 13.80 -4.58
N PRO A 34 1.14 14.54 -4.61
CA PRO A 34 0.65 15.16 -5.85
C PRO A 34 1.60 16.15 -6.51
N SER A 35 2.53 16.74 -5.76
CA SER A 35 3.52 17.68 -6.30
C SER A 35 4.87 17.03 -6.65
N VAL A 36 5.07 15.76 -6.30
CA VAL A 36 6.34 15.05 -6.46
C VAL A 36 6.26 13.94 -7.50
N ILE A 37 5.08 13.36 -7.71
CA ILE A 37 4.87 12.26 -8.65
C ILE A 37 4.52 12.76 -10.06
N ASP A 38 4.98 12.03 -11.05
CA ASP A 38 4.62 12.25 -12.46
C ASP A 38 3.16 11.86 -12.73
N GLU A 39 2.50 12.53 -13.68
CA GLU A 39 1.08 12.30 -14.00
C GLU A 39 0.78 10.85 -14.41
N ARG A 40 1.79 10.12 -14.91
CA ARG A 40 1.66 8.71 -15.31
C ARG A 40 1.71 7.74 -14.13
N GLN A 41 2.18 8.16 -12.95
CA GLN A 41 2.20 7.32 -11.76
C GLN A 41 0.83 7.32 -11.06
N ASN A 42 0.01 6.34 -11.45
CA ASN A 42 -1.34 6.15 -10.90
C ASN A 42 -1.41 5.14 -9.74
N ALA A 43 -0.29 4.52 -9.36
CA ALA A 43 -0.25 3.52 -8.29
C ALA A 43 -0.23 4.16 -6.90
N PHE A 44 -0.92 3.55 -5.93
CA PHE A 44 -0.96 3.94 -4.51
C PHE A 44 -1.56 5.34 -4.21
N LEU A 45 -2.22 5.97 -5.20
CA LEU A 45 -3.02 7.17 -5.00
C LEU A 45 -4.44 6.80 -4.57
N GLU A 46 -5.00 7.59 -3.65
CA GLU A 46 -6.40 7.43 -3.27
C GLU A 46 -7.31 7.66 -4.48
N GLY A 47 -8.29 6.77 -4.67
CA GLY A 47 -9.22 6.84 -5.81
C GLY A 47 -8.68 6.30 -7.13
N LYS A 48 -7.39 5.93 -7.22
CA LYS A 48 -6.81 5.32 -8.43
C LYS A 48 -6.63 3.81 -8.23
N SER A 49 -7.33 3.02 -9.05
CA SER A 49 -7.18 1.57 -9.05
C SER A 49 -5.86 1.17 -9.71
N LEU A 50 -5.19 0.14 -9.16
CA LEU A 50 -3.99 -0.43 -9.77
C LEU A 50 -4.24 -0.87 -11.23
N LEU A 51 -5.47 -1.27 -11.57
CA LEU A 51 -5.83 -1.63 -12.94
C LEU A 51 -5.71 -0.45 -13.92
N HIS A 52 -5.97 0.78 -13.45
CA HIS A 52 -5.79 1.99 -14.27
C HIS A 52 -4.32 2.19 -14.68
N THR A 53 -3.38 1.71 -13.87
CA THR A 53 -1.93 1.79 -14.18
C THR A 53 -1.52 0.77 -15.25
N LEU A 54 -2.25 -0.35 -15.39
CA LEU A 54 -1.92 -1.40 -16.37
C LEU A 54 -2.56 -1.19 -17.75
N VAL A 55 -3.68 -0.47 -17.80
CA VAL A 55 -4.44 -0.23 -19.04
C VAL A 55 -3.87 0.94 -19.85
N GLN A 56 -3.11 1.85 -19.21
CA GLN A 56 -2.42 2.94 -19.89
C GLN A 56 -1.05 2.45 -20.40
N LYS A 57 -1.06 1.74 -21.55
CA LYS A 57 0.13 1.55 -22.38
C LYS A 57 0.21 2.62 -23.45
#